data_AF-A0A2G5PQK0-F1
#
_entry.id   AF-A0A2G5PQK0-F1
#
_cell.length_a   1.000
_cell.length_b   1.000
_cell.length_c   1.000
_cell.angle_alpha   90.00
_cell.angle_beta   90.00
_cell.angle_gamma   90.00
#
_symmetry.space_group_name_H-M   'P 1'
#
loop_
_entity.id
_entity.type
_entity.pdbx_description
1 polymer ?
#
loop_
_entity_poly.entity_id
_entity_poly.type
_entity_poly.pdbx_seq_one_letter_code
_entity_poly.pdbx_strand_id
1 'polypeptide(L)'
;MTTAVQMARTLADNVTAIAAHQDAGRCYREIQKLIDDIEYRINRPKPPRFLGPCPHLVTRRQACAMQLVAPRDATEVRCPTCGTLHQVDHLIELLRNHLLYEPLSAVQIVGSRVSDLPGALEQLGDKLSRSTFYSWCKRGWLKPRSYQTRAGVRLPQRQNDSDEPMYWLADVYALIEATRENKPA
;
A
#
# COMPACT_ATOMS: atom_id res chain seq x y z
N MET A 1 -46.39 -7.52 7.46
CA MET A 1 -44.97 -7.17 7.24
C MET A 1 -44.93 -5.95 6.34
N THR A 2 -44.51 -4.79 6.87
CA THR A 2 -44.28 -3.59 6.07
C THR A 2 -43.02 -3.79 5.23
N THR A 3 -43.14 -3.60 3.93
CA THR A 3 -41.99 -3.66 3.01
C THR A 3 -41.15 -2.40 3.12
N ALA A 4 -39.87 -2.46 2.76
CA ALA A 4 -38.98 -1.29 2.73
C ALA A 4 -39.55 -0.14 1.89
N VAL A 5 -40.24 -0.46 0.79
CA VAL A 5 -40.92 0.52 -0.07
C VAL A 5 -42.07 1.23 0.63
N GLN A 6 -42.88 0.49 1.39
CA GLN A 6 -43.98 1.08 2.16
C GLN A 6 -43.44 1.99 3.27
N MET A 7 -42.38 1.59 3.95
CA MET A 7 -41.73 2.43 4.98
C MET A 7 -41.13 3.70 4.38
N ALA A 8 -40.46 3.61 3.24
CA ALA A 8 -39.89 4.77 2.55
C ALA A 8 -40.98 5.78 2.13
N ARG A 9 -42.12 5.30 1.61
CA ARG A 9 -43.27 6.15 1.28
C ARG A 9 -43.85 6.82 2.51
N THR A 10 -44.07 6.08 3.59
CA THR A 10 -44.55 6.67 4.85
C THR A 10 -43.62 7.74 5.39
N LEU A 11 -42.29 7.55 5.29
CA LEU A 11 -41.32 8.58 5.67
C LEU A 11 -41.40 9.81 4.75
N ALA A 12 -41.52 9.61 3.44
CA ALA A 12 -41.64 10.69 2.46
C ALA A 12 -42.92 11.52 2.64
N ASP A 13 -44.02 10.89 3.04
CA ASP A 13 -45.31 11.57 3.25
C ASP A 13 -45.33 12.37 4.58
N ASN A 14 -44.38 12.14 5.50
CA ASN A 14 -44.37 12.72 6.85
C ASN A 14 -43.16 13.63 7.13
N VAL A 15 -42.55 14.20 6.09
CA VAL A 15 -41.32 15.01 6.19
C VAL A 15 -41.41 16.13 7.22
N THR A 16 -42.53 16.87 7.27
CA THR A 16 -42.70 17.99 8.22
C THR A 16 -42.75 17.52 9.68
N ALA A 17 -43.41 16.38 9.94
CA ALA A 17 -43.48 15.79 11.28
C ALA A 17 -42.12 15.25 11.73
N ILE A 18 -41.37 14.65 10.80
CA ILE A 18 -39.99 14.20 11.03
C ILE A 18 -39.10 15.41 11.34
N ALA A 19 -39.16 16.47 10.53
CA ALA A 19 -38.34 17.66 10.73
C ALA A 19 -38.59 18.39 12.06
N ALA A 20 -39.83 18.34 12.56
CA ALA A 20 -40.21 18.92 13.86
C ALA A 20 -39.80 18.07 15.07
N HIS A 21 -39.35 16.83 14.86
CA HIS A 21 -38.97 15.93 15.95
C HIS A 21 -37.58 16.30 16.51
N GLN A 22 -37.45 16.37 17.84
CA GLN A 22 -36.21 16.76 18.52
C GLN A 22 -34.97 15.92 18.12
N ASP A 23 -35.19 14.65 17.80
CA ASP A 23 -34.13 13.70 17.43
C ASP A 23 -33.85 13.62 15.92
N ALA A 24 -34.57 14.37 15.08
CA ALA A 24 -34.47 14.27 13.62
C ALA A 24 -33.04 14.50 13.11
N GLY A 25 -32.33 15.48 13.68
CA GLY A 25 -30.94 15.78 13.34
C GLY A 25 -29.95 14.69 13.77
N ARG A 26 -30.27 13.88 14.79
CA ARG A 26 -29.49 12.69 15.15
C ARG A 26 -29.72 11.59 14.12
N CYS A 27 -30.98 11.25 13.84
CA CYS A 27 -31.35 10.23 12.85
C CYS A 27 -30.74 10.54 11.48
N TYR A 28 -30.79 11.80 11.02
CA TYR A 28 -30.16 12.21 9.77
C TYR A 28 -28.66 11.92 9.74
N ARG A 29 -27.91 12.32 10.78
CA ARG A 29 -26.46 12.10 10.85
C ARG A 29 -26.10 10.62 10.91
N GLU A 30 -26.88 9.80 11.59
CA GLU A 30 -26.68 8.35 11.65
C GLU A 30 -26.89 7.70 10.28
N ILE A 31 -27.98 8.06 9.59
CA ILE A 31 -28.26 7.57 8.22
C ILE A 31 -27.17 8.05 7.26
N GLN A 32 -26.79 9.33 7.32
CA GLN A 32 -25.74 9.90 6.47
C GLN A 32 -24.41 9.17 6.70
N LYS A 33 -24.02 8.93 7.95
CA LYS A 33 -22.81 8.18 8.28
C LYS A 33 -22.85 6.75 7.72
N LEU A 34 -24.00 6.07 7.79
CA LEU A 34 -24.16 4.74 7.20
C LEU A 34 -24.01 4.76 5.67
N ILE A 35 -24.57 5.77 5.00
CA ILE A 35 -24.40 5.97 3.56
C ILE A 35 -22.93 6.22 3.24
N ASP A 36 -22.28 7.15 3.94
CA ASP A 36 -20.86 7.47 3.75
C ASP A 36 -19.96 6.23 3.97
N ASP A 37 -20.26 5.42 5.00
CA ASP A 37 -19.53 4.16 5.27
C ASP A 37 -19.75 3.11 4.17
N ILE A 38 -20.96 3.02 3.61
CA ILE A 38 -21.27 2.13 2.49
C ILE A 38 -20.54 2.60 1.24
N GLU A 39 -20.64 3.88 0.92
CA GLU A 39 -19.97 4.50 -0.23
C GLU A 39 -18.46 4.36 -0.12
N TYR A 40 -17.87 4.56 1.07
CA TYR A 40 -16.45 4.36 1.32
C TYR A 40 -16.03 2.89 1.12
N ARG A 41 -16.87 1.92 1.49
CA ARG A 41 -16.56 0.49 1.25
C ARG A 41 -16.67 0.10 -0.22
N ILE A 42 -17.65 0.66 -0.94
CA ILE A 42 -17.83 0.41 -2.38
C ILE A 42 -16.72 1.10 -3.18
N ASN A 43 -16.51 2.38 -2.92
CA ASN A 43 -15.55 3.25 -3.61
C ASN A 43 -14.25 3.38 -2.81
N ARG A 44 -13.77 2.25 -2.26
CA ARG A 44 -12.63 2.25 -1.34
C ARG A 44 -11.44 2.98 -1.96
N PRO A 45 -11.02 4.13 -1.40
CA PRO A 45 -9.92 4.89 -1.97
C PRO A 45 -8.66 4.03 -1.90
N LYS A 46 -7.87 4.05 -2.97
CA LYS A 46 -6.57 3.37 -2.97
C LYS A 46 -5.74 3.98 -1.83
N PRO A 47 -5.11 3.16 -0.98
CA PRO A 47 -4.28 3.69 0.09
C PRO A 47 -3.17 4.58 -0.51
N PRO A 48 -2.83 5.69 0.17
CA PRO A 48 -1.71 6.53 -0.23
C PRO A 48 -0.45 5.69 -0.43
N ARG A 49 0.39 6.09 -1.40
CA ARG A 49 1.69 5.47 -1.60
C ARG A 49 2.69 6.06 -0.64
N PHE A 50 3.55 5.19 -0.12
CA PHE A 50 4.73 5.58 0.62
C PHE A 50 5.83 5.99 -0.36
N LEU A 51 6.49 7.11 -0.09
CA LEU A 51 7.49 7.73 -0.96
C LEU A 51 8.90 7.69 -0.36
N GLY A 52 9.07 7.07 0.80
CA GLY A 52 10.35 7.06 1.51
C GLY A 52 10.58 8.28 2.40
N PRO A 53 11.75 8.35 3.05
CA PRO A 53 12.14 9.47 3.88
C PRO A 53 12.45 10.72 3.05
N CYS A 54 12.10 11.90 3.58
CA CYS A 54 12.42 13.18 2.97
C CYS A 54 13.95 13.36 2.83
N PRO A 55 14.47 13.57 1.60
CA PRO A 55 15.91 13.66 1.34
C PRO A 55 16.49 15.06 1.62
N HIS A 56 15.64 16.04 1.97
CA HIS A 56 16.09 17.41 2.17
C HIS A 56 17.08 17.51 3.34
N LEU A 57 18.25 18.10 3.09
CA LEU A 57 19.28 18.31 4.10
C LEU A 57 18.93 19.52 4.98
N VAL A 58 18.57 19.27 6.23
CA VAL A 58 18.33 20.32 7.25
C VAL A 58 19.66 20.89 7.73
N THR A 59 20.71 20.07 7.75
CA THR A 59 22.09 20.49 7.97
C THR A 59 23.01 19.79 6.97
N ARG A 60 24.29 20.18 6.89
CA ARG A 60 25.27 19.57 5.96
C ARG A 60 25.40 18.04 6.06
N ARG A 61 25.00 17.42 7.18
CA ARG A 61 25.15 15.97 7.42
C ARG A 61 23.84 15.29 7.84
N GLN A 62 22.72 15.99 7.87
CA GLN A 62 21.46 15.46 8.38
C GLN A 62 20.30 15.77 7.44
N ALA A 63 19.72 14.70 6.90
CA ALA A 63 18.46 14.78 6.17
C ALA A 63 17.28 14.93 7.15
N CYS A 64 16.19 15.54 6.68
CA CYS A 64 14.94 15.65 7.41
C CYS A 64 14.38 14.28 7.79
N ALA A 65 14.47 13.31 6.87
CA ALA A 65 14.09 11.91 7.06
C ALA A 65 12.61 11.66 7.45
N MET A 66 11.76 12.68 7.43
CA MET A 66 10.31 12.53 7.62
C MET A 66 9.73 11.59 6.56
N GLN A 67 8.98 10.59 6.99
CA GLN A 67 8.36 9.61 6.10
C GLN A 67 7.26 10.25 5.26
N LEU A 68 7.47 10.31 3.94
CA LEU A 68 6.55 10.95 3.02
C LEU A 68 5.53 9.94 2.49
N VAL A 69 4.28 10.38 2.44
CA VAL A 69 3.16 9.67 1.83
C VAL A 69 2.39 10.62 0.93
N ALA A 70 1.87 10.13 -0.18
CA ALA A 70 1.05 10.93 -1.08
C ALA A 70 -0.07 10.10 -1.72
N PRO A 71 -1.17 10.74 -2.16
CA PRO A 71 -2.12 10.12 -3.07
C PRO A 71 -1.44 9.51 -4.31
N ARG A 72 -2.05 8.48 -4.89
CA ARG A 72 -1.47 7.72 -6.01
C ARG A 72 -1.32 8.56 -7.29
N ASP A 73 -2.13 9.61 -7.42
CA ASP A 73 -2.21 10.56 -8.53
C ASP A 73 -1.43 11.87 -8.27
N ALA A 74 -0.86 12.05 -7.07
CA ALA A 74 -0.11 13.25 -6.76
C ALA A 74 1.24 13.28 -7.51
N THR A 75 1.50 14.37 -8.23
CA THR A 75 2.80 14.63 -8.89
C THR A 75 3.81 15.27 -7.94
N GLU A 76 3.34 15.97 -6.91
CA GLU A 76 4.15 16.68 -5.93
C GLU A 76 3.69 16.38 -4.49
N VAL A 77 4.63 16.43 -3.55
CA VAL A 77 4.34 16.33 -2.12
C VAL A 77 5.15 17.35 -1.34
N ARG A 78 4.51 18.03 -0.39
CA ARG A 78 5.19 18.92 0.55
C ARG A 78 5.54 18.17 1.82
N CYS A 79 6.80 18.22 2.24
CA CYS A 79 7.21 17.65 3.51
C CYS A 79 6.53 18.42 4.66
N PRO A 80 5.82 17.73 5.59
CA PRO A 80 5.14 18.41 6.70
C PRO A 80 6.11 18.97 7.76
N THR A 81 7.37 18.53 7.76
CA THR A 81 8.38 18.95 8.74
C THR A 81 9.25 20.09 8.25
N CYS A 82 9.91 19.93 7.10
CA CYS A 82 10.80 20.97 6.56
C CYS A 82 10.13 21.90 5.54
N GLY A 83 8.89 21.61 5.13
CA GLY A 83 8.15 22.43 4.15
C GLY A 83 8.61 22.31 2.71
N THR A 84 9.69 21.58 2.42
CA THR A 84 10.23 21.37 1.07
C THR A 84 9.21 20.67 0.17
N LEU A 85 9.04 21.19 -1.04
CA LEU A 85 8.24 20.57 -2.09
C LEU A 85 9.11 19.59 -2.88
N HIS A 86 8.63 18.36 -3.05
CA HIS A 86 9.32 17.29 -3.77
C HIS A 86 8.49 16.81 -4.95
N GLN A 87 9.15 16.55 -6.07
CA GLN A 87 8.58 15.80 -7.18
C GLN A 87 8.45 14.33 -6.78
N VAL A 88 7.27 13.77 -6.96
CA VAL A 88 6.99 12.40 -6.50
C VAL A 88 7.77 11.37 -7.30
N ASP A 89 7.93 11.54 -8.60
CA ASP A 89 8.70 10.63 -9.45
C ASP A 89 10.17 10.53 -8.98
N HIS A 90 10.77 11.67 -8.61
CA HIS A 90 12.13 11.69 -8.07
C HIS A 90 12.22 10.92 -6.73
N LEU A 91 11.23 11.06 -5.84
CA LEU A 91 11.19 10.30 -4.59
C LEU A 91 11.03 8.79 -4.85
N ILE A 92 10.22 8.41 -5.83
CA ILE A 92 10.04 7.01 -6.24
C ILE A 92 11.35 6.44 -6.76
N GLU A 93 12.11 7.18 -7.57
CA GLU A 93 13.43 6.77 -8.05
C GLU A 93 14.42 6.56 -6.90
N LEU A 94 14.48 7.51 -5.95
CA LEU A 94 15.33 7.40 -4.77
C LEU A 94 14.95 6.17 -3.92
N LEU A 95 13.65 5.97 -3.68
CA LEU A 95 13.15 4.82 -2.94
C LEU A 95 13.49 3.51 -3.67
N ARG A 96 13.27 3.45 -4.99
CA ARG A 96 13.63 2.30 -5.82
C ARG A 96 15.10 1.97 -5.66
N ASN A 97 15.99 2.95 -5.86
CA ASN A 97 17.43 2.77 -5.77
C ASN A 97 17.88 2.28 -4.39
N HIS A 98 17.28 2.80 -3.33
CA HIS A 98 17.54 2.32 -1.98
C HIS A 98 17.14 0.85 -1.81
N LEU A 99 15.96 0.46 -2.31
CA LEU A 99 15.42 -0.89 -2.14
C LEU A 99 16.05 -1.96 -3.05
N LEU A 100 16.78 -1.58 -4.11
CA LEU A 100 17.33 -2.54 -5.09
C LEU A 100 18.14 -3.67 -4.44
N TYR A 101 18.99 -3.33 -3.47
CA TYR A 101 19.92 -4.25 -2.82
C TYR A 101 19.65 -4.43 -1.32
N GLU A 102 18.53 -3.90 -0.84
CA GLU A 102 18.07 -4.19 0.51
C GLU A 102 17.49 -5.61 0.55
N PRO A 103 17.85 -6.45 1.53
CA PRO A 103 17.27 -7.78 1.62
C PRO A 103 15.82 -7.70 2.12
N LEU A 104 14.86 -8.01 1.27
CA LEU A 104 13.43 -7.89 1.57
C LEU A 104 12.78 -9.28 1.64
N SER A 105 11.80 -9.45 2.53
CA SER A 105 11.02 -10.68 2.57
C SER A 105 10.04 -10.74 1.40
N ALA A 106 9.49 -11.92 1.16
CA ALA A 106 8.43 -12.08 0.16
C ALA A 106 7.24 -11.13 0.41
N VAL A 107 6.84 -10.98 1.68
CA VAL A 107 5.74 -10.07 2.07
C VAL A 107 6.10 -8.62 1.78
N GLN A 108 7.34 -8.21 2.02
CA GLN A 108 7.79 -6.86 1.71
C GLN A 108 7.86 -6.58 0.20
N ILE A 109 8.15 -7.58 -0.64
CA ILE A 109 8.24 -7.40 -2.09
C ILE A 109 6.87 -7.43 -2.75
N VAL A 110 6.07 -8.49 -2.52
CA VAL A 110 4.80 -8.74 -3.23
C VAL A 110 3.55 -8.47 -2.39
N GLY A 111 3.70 -7.99 -1.16
CA GLY A 111 2.61 -7.64 -0.27
C GLY A 111 2.01 -8.85 0.48
N SER A 112 1.30 -8.55 1.56
CA SER A 112 0.66 -9.55 2.42
C SER A 112 -0.50 -10.26 1.72
N ARG A 113 -0.76 -11.53 2.07
CA ARG A 113 -1.97 -12.24 1.66
C ARG A 113 -3.15 -12.03 2.60
N VAL A 114 -2.87 -11.69 3.85
CA VAL A 114 -3.85 -11.61 4.94
C VAL A 114 -4.23 -10.18 5.30
N SER A 115 -3.52 -9.20 4.74
CA SER A 115 -3.79 -7.78 4.91
C SER A 115 -3.67 -7.06 3.58
N ASP A 116 -4.31 -5.89 3.48
CA ASP A 116 -4.25 -4.99 2.32
C ASP A 116 -2.92 -4.25 2.21
N LEU A 117 -1.86 -4.72 2.88
CA LEU A 117 -0.56 -4.05 2.89
C LEU A 117 0.15 -4.28 1.54
N PRO A 118 0.37 -3.22 0.75
CA PRO A 118 1.02 -3.33 -0.56
C PRO A 118 2.52 -3.63 -0.38
N GLY A 119 3.05 -4.49 -1.25
CA GLY A 119 4.50 -4.74 -1.33
C GLY A 119 5.24 -3.61 -2.05
N ALA A 120 6.57 -3.64 -2.00
CA ALA A 120 7.46 -2.69 -2.64
C ALA A 120 7.17 -2.54 -4.13
N LEU A 121 6.92 -3.63 -4.86
CA LEU A 121 6.59 -3.55 -6.29
C LEU A 121 5.34 -2.71 -6.54
N GLU A 122 4.26 -2.95 -5.79
CA GLU A 122 3.02 -2.20 -5.97
C GLU A 122 3.17 -0.73 -5.55
N GLN A 123 3.98 -0.45 -4.53
CA GLN A 123 4.29 0.93 -4.12
C GLN A 123 5.09 1.67 -5.20
N LEU A 124 6.01 0.97 -5.87
CA LEU A 124 6.83 1.49 -6.97
C LEU A 124 6.11 1.49 -8.33
N GLY A 125 4.85 1.05 -8.39
CA GLY A 125 4.02 1.05 -9.59
C GLY A 125 4.15 -0.20 -10.48
N ASP A 126 4.93 -1.18 -10.06
CA ASP A 126 5.17 -2.43 -10.77
C ASP A 126 4.15 -3.51 -10.40
N LYS A 127 3.89 -4.41 -11.35
CA LYS A 127 2.95 -5.53 -11.16
C LYS A 127 3.67 -6.86 -11.32
N LEU A 128 3.66 -7.65 -10.26
CA LEU A 128 4.05 -9.06 -10.26
C LEU A 128 3.02 -9.85 -9.46
N SER A 129 2.47 -10.92 -10.05
CA SER A 129 1.56 -11.78 -9.30
C SER A 129 2.33 -12.56 -8.23
N ARG A 130 1.70 -12.77 -7.07
CA ARG A 130 2.30 -13.58 -5.99
C ARG A 130 2.62 -15.00 -6.48
N SER A 131 1.75 -15.60 -7.29
CA SER A 131 1.97 -16.95 -7.84
C SER A 131 3.23 -17.02 -8.68
N THR A 132 3.49 -16.03 -9.53
CA THR A 132 4.73 -15.95 -10.33
C THR A 132 5.95 -15.84 -9.44
N PHE A 133 5.94 -14.94 -8.46
CA PHE A 133 7.05 -14.79 -7.50
C PHE A 133 7.39 -16.11 -6.79
N TYR A 134 6.39 -16.77 -6.17
CA TYR A 134 6.61 -18.05 -5.49
C TYR A 134 6.99 -19.18 -6.44
N SER A 135 6.52 -19.15 -7.70
CA SER A 135 6.94 -20.10 -8.73
C SER A 135 8.43 -19.96 -9.03
N TRP A 136 8.93 -18.73 -9.18
CA TRP A 136 10.36 -18.46 -9.39
C TRP A 136 11.22 -18.93 -8.22
N CYS A 137 10.77 -18.70 -6.97
CA CYS A 137 11.43 -19.23 -5.78
C CYS A 137 11.48 -20.77 -5.82
N LYS A 138 10.34 -21.43 -6.07
CA LYS A 138 10.25 -22.90 -6.11
C LYS A 138 11.11 -23.52 -7.21
N ARG A 139 11.23 -22.86 -8.36
CA ARG A 139 12.07 -23.29 -9.50
C ARG A 139 13.55 -22.96 -9.32
N GLY A 140 13.91 -22.21 -8.26
CA GLY A 140 15.28 -21.77 -8.00
C GLY A 140 15.77 -20.67 -8.95
N TRP A 141 14.87 -20.03 -9.71
CA TRP A 141 15.19 -18.90 -10.58
C TRP A 141 15.46 -17.64 -9.77
N LEU A 142 14.66 -17.42 -8.72
CA LEU A 142 14.91 -16.39 -7.72
C LEU A 142 15.52 -17.03 -6.46
N LYS A 143 16.76 -16.69 -6.15
CA LYS A 143 17.50 -17.24 -5.01
C LYS A 143 17.49 -16.27 -3.83
N PRO A 144 17.30 -16.76 -2.58
CA PRO A 144 17.51 -15.94 -1.40
C PRO A 144 18.95 -15.40 -1.35
N ARG A 145 19.12 -14.15 -0.94
CA ARG A 145 20.42 -13.48 -0.76
C ARG A 145 20.89 -13.51 0.68
N SER A 146 19.94 -13.57 1.60
CA SER A 146 20.18 -13.78 3.02
C SER A 146 18.96 -14.42 3.66
N TYR A 147 19.06 -14.71 4.94
CA TYR A 147 17.97 -15.23 5.76
C TYR A 147 17.80 -14.36 6.99
N GLN A 148 16.59 -14.30 7.53
CA GLN A 148 16.28 -13.56 8.74
C GLN A 148 15.69 -14.49 9.79
N THR A 149 16.29 -14.52 10.96
CA THR A 149 15.77 -15.31 12.08
C THR A 149 14.47 -14.69 12.62
N ARG A 150 13.72 -15.45 13.41
CA ARG A 150 12.56 -14.92 14.14
C ARG A 150 12.90 -13.75 15.08
N ALA A 151 14.14 -13.69 15.57
CA ALA A 151 14.65 -12.59 16.37
C ALA A 151 15.07 -11.36 15.54
N GLY A 152 14.96 -11.42 14.21
CA GLY A 152 15.31 -10.33 13.29
C GLY A 152 16.78 -10.29 12.87
N VAL A 153 17.60 -11.29 13.25
CA VAL A 153 19.02 -11.33 12.90
C VAL A 153 19.20 -11.78 11.46
N ARG A 154 20.04 -11.07 10.71
CA ARG A 154 20.41 -11.42 9.32
C ARG A 154 21.52 -12.46 9.30
N LEU A 155 21.34 -13.49 8.49
CA LEU A 155 22.30 -14.57 8.29
C LEU A 155 22.60 -14.74 6.80
N PRO A 156 23.86 -15.02 6.42
CA PRO A 156 24.20 -15.28 5.01
C PRO A 156 23.65 -16.62 4.51
N GLN A 157 23.39 -17.56 5.42
CA GLN A 157 22.89 -18.90 5.12
C GLN A 157 21.75 -19.27 6.06
N ARG A 158 20.86 -20.16 5.60
CA ARG A 158 19.75 -20.68 6.39
C ARG A 158 20.30 -21.59 7.48
N GLN A 159 19.94 -21.35 8.74
CA GLN A 159 20.33 -22.19 9.86
C GLN A 159 19.20 -23.12 10.29
N ASN A 160 17.95 -22.68 10.17
CA ASN A 160 16.77 -23.47 10.54
C ASN A 160 15.61 -23.23 9.57
N ASP A 161 14.58 -24.08 9.67
CA ASP A 161 13.44 -23.99 8.76
C ASP A 161 12.56 -22.75 8.96
N SER A 162 12.61 -22.15 10.15
CA SER A 162 11.87 -20.92 10.46
C SER A 162 12.55 -19.64 9.97
N ASP A 163 13.79 -19.73 9.50
CA ASP A 163 14.49 -18.56 8.97
C ASP A 163 13.85 -18.10 7.66
N GLU A 164 13.42 -16.84 7.65
CA GLU A 164 12.72 -16.25 6.52
C GLU A 164 13.73 -15.93 5.40
N PRO A 165 13.51 -16.41 4.16
CA PRO A 165 14.36 -16.07 3.03
C PRO A 165 14.14 -14.62 2.61
N MET A 166 15.25 -13.92 2.37
CA MET A 166 15.27 -12.51 1.98
C MET A 166 15.88 -12.37 0.59
N TYR A 167 15.35 -11.45 -0.21
CA TYR A 167 15.64 -11.31 -1.63
C TYR A 167 15.95 -9.86 -1.97
N TRP A 168 16.71 -9.64 -3.04
CA TRP A 168 16.92 -8.31 -3.58
C TRP A 168 15.87 -7.98 -4.63
N LEU A 169 15.40 -6.74 -4.61
CA LEU A 169 14.45 -6.26 -5.61
C LEU A 169 15.10 -6.21 -7.00
N ALA A 170 16.41 -5.98 -7.09
CA ALA A 170 17.18 -6.02 -8.33
C ALA A 170 17.06 -7.38 -9.07
N ASP A 171 17.18 -8.50 -8.33
CA ASP A 171 17.03 -9.84 -8.93
C ASP A 171 15.61 -10.09 -9.44
N VAL A 172 14.61 -9.55 -8.72
CA VAL A 172 13.20 -9.64 -9.13
C VAL A 172 12.97 -8.88 -10.43
N TYR A 173 13.50 -7.66 -10.54
CA TYR A 173 13.43 -6.88 -11.78
C TYR A 173 14.12 -7.58 -12.94
N ALA A 174 15.32 -8.16 -12.73
CA ALA A 174 16.01 -8.91 -13.76
C ALA A 174 15.17 -10.08 -14.30
N LEU A 175 14.44 -10.79 -13.44
CA LEU A 175 13.53 -11.86 -13.85
C LEU A 175 12.26 -11.33 -14.53
N ILE A 176 11.72 -10.19 -14.10
CA ILE A 176 10.60 -9.54 -14.77
C ILE A 176 10.98 -9.22 -16.22
N GLU A 177 12.14 -8.60 -16.45
CA GLU A 177 12.60 -8.28 -17.81
C GLU A 177 12.86 -9.54 -18.63
N ALA A 178 13.60 -10.52 -18.09
CA ALA A 178 13.89 -11.77 -18.79
C ALA A 178 12.61 -12.55 -19.16
N THR A 179 11.56 -12.48 -18.35
CA THR A 179 10.28 -13.15 -18.66
C THR A 179 9.39 -12.37 -19.62
N ARG A 180 9.55 -11.04 -19.72
CA ARG A 180 8.91 -10.21 -20.75
C ARG A 180 9.48 -10.51 -22.13
N GLU A 181 10.79 -10.65 -22.24
CA GLU A 181 11.50 -10.95 -23.50
C GLU A 181 11.16 -12.35 -24.05
N ASN A 182 10.86 -13.31 -23.18
CA ASN A 182 10.55 -14.70 -23.57
C ASN A 182 9.06 -14.94 -23.89
N LYS A 183 8.20 -13.93 -23.83
CA LYS A 183 6.78 -14.11 -24.15
C LYS A 183 6.60 -14.02 -25.68
N PRO A 184 6.13 -15.08 -26.37
CA PRO A 184 5.81 -14.96 -27.80
C PRO A 184 4.71 -13.91 -27.97
N ALA A 185 4.87 -13.07 -29.00
CA ALA A 185 3.96 -11.99 -29.37
C ALA A 185 2.52 -12.47 -29.56
#